data_AF-A0A8S4MMG6-F1
#
_entry.id   AF-A0A8S4MMG6-F1
#
_cell.length_a   1.000
_cell.length_b   1.000
_cell.length_c   1.000
_cell.angle_alpha   90.00
_cell.angle_beta   90.00
_cell.angle_gamma   90.00
#
_symmetry.space_group_name_H-M   'P 1'
#
loop_
_entity.id
_entity.type
_entity.pdbx_description
1 polymer ?
#
loop_
_entity_poly.entity_id
_entity_poly.type
_entity_poly.pdbx_seq_one_letter_code
_entity_poly.pdbx_strand_id
1 'polypeptide(L)'
;MAGRRTAMLFLVVMHLVISLGGGEEVYSATGGDEMTGLTCADDIGNTFKEGDTVWLDFGSRKCLCAKGKLTSCSNAYECPSIPKDCVETRDIPDYCTICTKRGCKSPTKGKYLSIGETHIQEKACIRCECKEGGKLQCSDIPGCA
;
A
#
# COMPACT_ATOMS: atom_id res chain seq x y z
N MET A 1 -9.50 -30.62 59.16
CA MET A 1 -10.04 -29.69 58.14
C MET A 1 -8.88 -28.97 57.46
N ALA A 2 -8.31 -29.55 56.41
CA ALA A 2 -7.30 -28.90 55.56
C ALA A 2 -7.33 -29.61 54.19
N GLY A 3 -8.04 -29.05 53.21
CA GLY A 3 -8.21 -29.75 51.93
C GLY A 3 -9.09 -29.03 50.91
N ARG A 4 -9.13 -27.69 50.90
CA ARG A 4 -9.96 -26.93 49.94
C ARG A 4 -9.28 -25.75 49.26
N ARG A 5 -7.98 -25.51 49.49
CA ARG A 5 -7.25 -24.36 48.88
C ARG A 5 -6.42 -24.71 47.65
N THR A 6 -6.15 -25.99 47.40
CA THR A 6 -5.27 -26.41 46.30
C THR A 6 -5.98 -26.53 44.95
N ALA A 7 -7.31 -26.71 44.93
CA ALA A 7 -8.05 -26.94 43.68
C ALA A 7 -8.26 -25.68 42.81
N MET A 8 -8.24 -24.47 43.41
CA MET A 8 -8.41 -23.23 42.63
C MET A 8 -7.14 -22.79 41.91
N LEU A 9 -5.93 -23.09 42.41
CA LEU A 9 -4.70 -22.70 41.73
C LEU A 9 -4.49 -23.46 40.42
N PHE A 10 -4.88 -24.73 40.35
CA PHE A 10 -4.72 -25.54 39.13
C PHE A 10 -5.59 -25.07 37.95
N LEU A 11 -6.80 -24.53 38.23
CA LEU A 11 -7.69 -24.04 37.18
C LEU A 11 -7.25 -22.70 36.57
N VAL A 12 -6.59 -21.84 37.35
CA VAL A 12 -6.07 -20.55 36.87
C VAL A 12 -4.84 -20.76 35.96
N VAL A 13 -3.98 -21.73 36.30
CA VAL A 13 -2.81 -22.05 35.45
C VAL A 13 -3.25 -22.71 34.13
N MET A 14 -4.25 -23.60 34.15
CA MET A 14 -4.75 -24.25 32.93
C MET A 14 -5.46 -23.28 31.96
N HIS A 15 -6.13 -22.23 32.44
CA HIS A 15 -6.73 -21.22 31.55
C HIS A 15 -5.70 -20.27 30.93
N LEU A 16 -4.52 -20.11 31.54
CA LEU A 16 -3.47 -19.27 30.95
C LEU A 16 -2.74 -19.97 29.80
N VAL A 17 -2.76 -21.31 29.74
CA VAL A 17 -2.09 -22.10 28.71
C VAL A 17 -2.93 -22.25 27.43
N ILE A 18 -4.25 -22.05 27.48
CA ILE A 18 -5.14 -22.13 26.31
C ILE A 18 -5.13 -20.83 25.47
N SER A 19 -4.48 -19.76 25.94
CA SER A 19 -4.20 -18.57 25.11
C SER A 19 -3.04 -18.76 24.10
N LEU A 20 -2.55 -20.00 23.95
CA LEU A 20 -1.77 -20.44 22.79
C LEU A 20 -2.68 -20.53 21.56
N GLY A 21 -2.51 -19.62 20.61
CA GLY A 21 -3.22 -19.71 19.32
C GLY A 21 -2.75 -18.70 18.29
N GLY A 22 -1.43 -18.56 18.12
CA GLY A 22 -0.83 -17.70 17.11
C GLY A 22 0.69 -17.79 17.16
N GLY A 23 1.21 -19.02 17.05
CA GLY A 23 2.64 -19.24 16.90
C GLY A 23 3.11 -18.70 15.55
N GLU A 24 3.86 -17.61 15.56
CA GLU A 24 4.93 -17.47 14.59
C GLU A 24 6.00 -18.51 14.94
N GLU A 25 5.85 -19.71 14.40
CA GLU A 25 6.94 -20.68 14.35
C GLU A 25 7.97 -20.15 13.35
N VAL A 26 8.83 -19.25 13.82
CA VAL A 26 10.09 -18.95 13.14
C VAL A 26 10.96 -20.20 13.32
N TYR A 27 11.00 -21.05 12.29
CA TYR A 27 11.96 -22.14 12.19
C TYR A 27 13.39 -21.55 12.24
N SER A 28 13.97 -21.46 13.43
CA SER A 28 15.41 -21.28 13.61
C SER A 28 16.06 -22.64 13.47
N ALA A 29 16.56 -22.94 12.27
CA ALA A 29 17.38 -24.13 12.04
C ALA A 29 18.67 -24.03 12.88
N THR A 30 18.80 -24.91 13.87
CA THR A 30 20.02 -25.07 14.67
C THR A 30 21.05 -25.91 13.92
N GLY A 31 22.24 -25.32 13.70
CA GLY A 31 23.53 -26.02 13.79
C GLY A 31 23.98 -26.86 12.59
N GLY A 32 24.86 -26.29 11.78
CA GLY A 32 25.79 -26.99 10.92
C GLY A 32 27.04 -26.13 10.71
N ASP A 33 28.16 -26.56 11.30
CA ASP A 33 29.50 -25.97 11.11
C ASP A 33 29.91 -26.00 9.63
N GLU A 34 29.84 -24.87 8.93
CA GLU A 34 30.82 -24.47 7.90
C GLU A 34 30.55 -23.01 7.52
N MET A 35 31.56 -22.15 7.64
CA MET A 35 31.50 -20.74 7.26
C MET A 35 31.59 -20.62 5.72
N THR A 36 30.62 -21.20 5.02
CA THR A 36 30.56 -21.25 3.55
C THR A 36 29.16 -20.89 3.08
N GLY A 37 28.96 -19.61 2.78
CA GLY A 37 27.79 -19.10 2.08
C GLY A 37 26.63 -18.74 3.00
N LEU A 38 26.57 -17.48 3.45
CA LEU A 38 25.33 -16.90 3.95
C LEU A 38 24.27 -17.04 2.83
N THR A 39 23.20 -17.79 3.10
CA THR A 39 22.06 -17.94 2.20
C THR A 39 20.83 -17.30 2.81
N CYS A 40 19.97 -16.75 1.96
CA CYS A 40 18.65 -16.26 2.35
C CYS A 40 17.60 -17.31 1.98
N ALA A 41 16.47 -17.31 2.69
CA ALA A 41 15.32 -18.14 2.34
C ALA A 41 14.05 -17.28 2.18
N ASP A 42 13.17 -17.65 1.25
CA ASP A 42 11.80 -17.13 1.19
C ASP A 42 10.83 -17.98 2.04
N ASP A 43 9.58 -17.56 2.08
CA ASP A 43 8.48 -18.20 2.82
C ASP A 43 8.03 -19.55 2.23
N ILE A 44 8.48 -19.89 1.01
CA ILE A 44 8.16 -21.15 0.32
C ILE A 44 9.36 -22.13 0.38
N GLY A 45 10.49 -21.70 0.96
CA GLY A 45 11.69 -22.52 1.19
C GLY A 45 12.71 -22.48 0.05
N ASN A 46 12.61 -21.55 -0.90
CA ASN A 46 13.67 -21.33 -1.88
C ASN A 46 14.87 -20.67 -1.20
N THR A 47 16.08 -21.06 -1.61
CA THR A 47 17.33 -20.52 -1.05
C THR A 47 18.10 -19.69 -2.07
N PHE A 48 18.69 -18.59 -1.61
CA PHE A 48 19.38 -17.60 -2.42
C PHE A 48 20.77 -17.34 -1.86
N LYS A 49 21.73 -17.00 -2.71
CA LYS A 49 23.11 -16.71 -2.31
C LYS A 49 23.25 -15.25 -1.92
N GLU A 50 24.22 -14.97 -1.05
CA GLU A 50 24.63 -13.61 -0.73
C GLU A 50 24.88 -12.79 -2.01
N GLY A 51 24.24 -11.62 -2.12
CA GLY A 51 24.29 -10.74 -3.28
C GLY A 51 23.18 -10.96 -4.32
N ASP A 52 22.39 -12.03 -4.22
CA ASP A 52 21.30 -12.29 -5.17
C ASP A 52 20.17 -11.25 -5.05
N THR A 53 19.63 -10.86 -6.21
CA THR A 53 18.36 -10.13 -6.27
C THR A 53 17.22 -11.13 -6.39
N VAL A 54 16.40 -11.19 -5.36
CA VAL A 54 15.32 -12.16 -5.17
C VAL A 54 13.99 -11.52 -5.52
N TRP A 55 13.16 -12.24 -6.27
CA TRP A 55 11.83 -11.80 -6.69
C TRP A 55 10.78 -12.59 -5.92
N LEU A 56 10.02 -11.89 -5.07
CA LEU A 56 8.98 -12.45 -4.21
C LEU A 56 7.60 -12.05 -4.75
N ASP A 57 6.56 -12.66 -4.19
CA ASP A 57 5.16 -12.27 -4.43
C ASP A 57 4.81 -12.24 -5.93
N PHE A 58 5.12 -13.34 -6.62
CA PHE A 58 4.93 -13.48 -8.08
C PHE A 58 5.66 -12.41 -8.91
N GLY A 59 6.80 -11.91 -8.41
CA GLY A 59 7.63 -10.92 -9.09
C GLY A 59 7.20 -9.47 -8.85
N SER A 60 6.24 -9.22 -7.96
CA SER A 60 5.83 -7.85 -7.61
C SER A 60 6.79 -7.15 -6.66
N ARG A 61 7.61 -7.91 -5.93
CA ARG A 61 8.57 -7.39 -4.96
C ARG A 61 9.98 -7.92 -5.25
N LYS A 62 10.98 -7.05 -5.26
CA LYS A 62 12.39 -7.39 -5.39
C LYS A 62 13.11 -7.09 -4.07
N CYS A 63 13.94 -8.02 -3.61
CA CYS A 63 14.77 -7.90 -2.41
C CYS A 63 16.21 -8.27 -2.71
N LEU A 64 17.15 -7.79 -1.89
CA LEU A 64 18.56 -8.16 -1.94
C LEU A 64 18.87 -9.16 -0.82
N CYS A 65 19.44 -10.30 -1.16
CA CYS A 65 19.99 -11.23 -0.17
C CYS A 65 21.31 -10.64 0.38
N ALA A 66 21.29 -10.22 1.65
CA ALA A 66 22.47 -9.69 2.32
C ALA A 66 22.51 -10.12 3.79
N LYS A 67 23.69 -10.56 4.24
CA LYS A 67 23.94 -11.04 5.61
C LYS A 67 22.98 -12.18 6.00
N GLY A 68 22.67 -13.07 5.05
CA GLY A 68 21.76 -14.21 5.27
C GLY A 68 20.30 -13.82 5.48
N LYS A 69 19.90 -12.60 5.10
CA LYS A 69 18.51 -12.13 5.16
C LYS A 69 18.12 -11.38 3.89
N LEU A 70 16.84 -11.45 3.56
CA LEU A 70 16.26 -10.59 2.52
C LEU A 70 16.18 -9.15 3.08
N THR A 71 16.85 -8.23 2.40
CA THR A 71 16.96 -6.81 2.77
C THR A 71 16.63 -5.94 1.57
N SER A 72 16.49 -4.62 1.77
CA SER A 72 16.28 -3.65 0.67
C SER A 72 15.11 -4.01 -0.26
N CYS A 73 14.04 -4.54 0.32
CA CYS A 73 12.85 -4.95 -0.43
C CYS A 73 12.10 -3.73 -0.97
N SER A 74 11.73 -3.78 -2.24
CA SER A 74 10.97 -2.73 -2.92
C SER A 74 10.04 -3.34 -3.97
N ASN A 75 9.03 -2.60 -4.40
CA ASN A 75 8.21 -3.03 -5.52
C ASN A 75 9.09 -3.12 -6.78
N ALA A 76 8.91 -4.21 -7.53
CA ALA A 76 9.70 -4.48 -8.71
C ALA A 76 9.25 -3.63 -9.90
N TYR A 77 7.97 -3.26 -9.92
CA TYR A 77 7.41 -2.25 -10.81
C TYR A 77 7.41 -0.87 -10.14
N GLU A 78 7.77 0.14 -10.92
CA GLU A 78 7.53 1.53 -10.54
C GLU A 78 6.04 1.82 -10.67
N CYS A 79 5.48 2.51 -9.67
CA CYS A 79 4.10 2.97 -9.77
C CYS A 79 3.97 4.06 -10.83
N PRO A 80 2.91 4.03 -11.66
CA PRO A 80 2.65 5.10 -12.59
C PRO A 80 2.43 6.41 -11.83
N SER A 81 3.03 7.50 -12.33
CA SER A 81 2.82 8.82 -11.74
C SER A 81 1.36 9.25 -11.86
N ILE A 82 0.77 9.75 -10.77
CA ILE A 82 -0.59 10.28 -10.78
C ILE A 82 -0.63 11.57 -11.62
N PRO A 83 -1.55 11.67 -12.60
CA PRO A 83 -1.74 12.88 -13.37
C PRO A 83 -2.06 14.10 -12.50
N LYS A 84 -1.58 15.29 -12.90
CA LYS A 84 -1.85 16.55 -12.16
C LYS A 84 -3.33 16.94 -12.17
N ASP A 85 -4.10 16.41 -13.10
CA ASP A 85 -5.54 16.60 -13.24
C ASP A 85 -6.36 15.51 -12.54
N CYS A 86 -5.74 14.69 -11.70
CA CYS A 86 -6.45 13.73 -10.89
C CYS A 86 -7.23 14.42 -9.77
N VAL A 87 -8.55 14.19 -9.73
CA VAL A 87 -9.44 14.73 -8.70
C VAL A 87 -9.92 13.65 -7.72
N GLU A 88 -9.68 12.38 -8.06
CA GLU A 88 -10.06 11.23 -7.23
C GLU A 88 -9.06 10.09 -7.43
N THR A 89 -8.54 9.58 -6.31
CA THR A 89 -7.58 8.48 -6.27
C THR A 89 -8.18 7.28 -5.54
N ARG A 90 -7.72 6.08 -5.90
CA ARG A 90 -8.05 4.84 -5.20
C ARG A 90 -6.80 4.09 -4.84
N ASP A 91 -6.66 3.79 -3.55
CA ASP A 91 -5.64 2.89 -3.04
C ASP A 91 -6.13 1.45 -3.17
N ILE A 92 -5.26 0.59 -3.69
CA ILE A 92 -5.51 -0.83 -3.85
C ILE A 92 -4.40 -1.54 -3.07
N PRO A 93 -4.71 -2.39 -2.07
CA PRO A 93 -3.70 -3.13 -1.30
C PRO A 93 -2.76 -3.89 -2.23
N ASP A 94 -1.45 -3.82 -1.98
CA ASP A 94 -0.39 -4.46 -2.78
C ASP A 94 -0.21 -3.92 -4.21
N TYR A 95 -1.00 -2.93 -4.63
CA TYR A 95 -0.88 -2.25 -5.92
C TYR A 95 -0.62 -0.75 -5.72
N CYS A 96 -0.29 -0.10 -6.82
CA CYS A 96 -0.13 1.33 -6.85
C CYS A 96 -1.46 2.06 -6.72
N THR A 97 -1.45 3.23 -6.07
CA THR A 97 -2.56 4.17 -6.13
C THR A 97 -2.88 4.50 -7.58
N ILE A 98 -4.16 4.45 -7.94
CA ILE A 98 -4.63 4.78 -9.30
C ILE A 98 -5.50 6.04 -9.27
N CYS A 99 -5.45 6.81 -10.36
CA CYS A 99 -6.39 7.90 -10.57
C CYS A 99 -7.70 7.36 -11.13
N THR A 100 -8.80 7.49 -10.40
CA THR A 100 -10.13 7.03 -10.84
C THR A 100 -10.89 8.10 -11.61
N LYS A 101 -10.61 9.38 -11.33
CA LYS A 101 -11.30 10.50 -11.99
C LYS A 101 -10.34 11.65 -12.27
N ARG A 102 -10.36 12.11 -13.52
CA ARG A 102 -9.67 13.33 -13.97
C ARG A 102 -10.65 14.50 -14.07
N GLY A 103 -10.18 15.70 -13.75
CA GLY A 103 -10.99 16.90 -13.79
C GLY A 103 -10.26 18.17 -13.36
N CYS A 104 -11.04 19.23 -13.23
CA CYS A 104 -10.61 20.53 -12.76
C CYS A 104 -11.41 20.90 -11.51
N LYS A 105 -10.77 21.61 -10.58
CA LYS A 105 -11.49 22.21 -9.45
C LYS A 105 -12.46 23.26 -10.00
N SER A 106 -13.76 23.11 -9.75
CA SER A 106 -14.75 24.11 -10.19
C SER A 106 -14.45 25.46 -9.54
N PRO A 107 -14.66 26.59 -10.26
CA PRO A 107 -14.56 27.92 -9.67
C PRO A 107 -15.61 28.15 -8.56
N THR A 108 -16.71 27.40 -8.61
CA THR A 108 -17.78 27.45 -7.61
C THR A 108 -17.51 26.39 -6.53
N LYS A 109 -17.42 26.80 -5.26
CA LYS A 109 -16.95 25.97 -4.14
C LYS A 109 -17.63 24.59 -4.09
N GLY A 110 -16.81 23.54 -4.11
CA GLY A 110 -17.19 22.17 -3.69
C GLY A 110 -17.50 21.17 -4.81
N LYS A 111 -17.36 21.54 -6.09
CA LYS A 111 -17.54 20.60 -7.21
C LYS A 111 -16.28 20.49 -8.07
N TYR A 112 -16.12 19.35 -8.74
CA TYR A 112 -15.11 19.15 -9.78
C TYR A 112 -15.81 19.10 -11.13
N LEU A 113 -15.19 19.72 -12.14
CA LEU A 113 -15.61 19.62 -13.54
C LEU A 113 -14.83 18.49 -14.18
N SER A 114 -15.51 17.63 -14.92
CA SER A 114 -14.87 16.57 -15.71
C SER A 114 -14.08 17.20 -16.86
N ILE A 115 -13.05 16.52 -17.36
CA ILE A 115 -12.35 17.00 -18.56
C ILE A 115 -13.34 17.19 -19.72
N GLY A 116 -13.28 18.32 -20.40
CA GLY A 116 -14.21 18.75 -21.45
C GLY A 116 -15.52 19.37 -20.95
N GLU A 117 -15.79 19.31 -19.64
CA GLU A 117 -16.99 19.90 -19.07
C GLU A 117 -16.88 21.44 -19.07
N THR A 118 -17.96 22.08 -19.49
CA THR A 118 -18.08 23.54 -19.53
C THR A 118 -19.01 24.01 -18.42
N HIS A 119 -18.54 24.95 -17.61
CA HIS A 119 -19.31 25.64 -16.59
C HIS A 119 -19.55 27.09 -16.99
N ILE A 120 -20.80 27.53 -16.90
CA ILE A 120 -21.20 28.90 -17.21
C ILE A 120 -21.59 29.60 -15.91
N GLN A 121 -20.93 30.71 -15.61
CA GLN A 121 -21.26 31.60 -14.51
C GLN A 121 -22.02 32.81 -15.07
N GLU A 122 -23.35 32.70 -15.15
CA GLU A 122 -24.20 33.75 -15.74
C GLU A 122 -24.03 35.10 -15.06
N LYS A 123 -23.97 35.15 -13.71
CA LYS A 123 -23.76 36.40 -12.95
C LYS A 123 -22.44 37.09 -13.25
N ALA A 124 -21.42 36.32 -13.63
CA ALA A 124 -20.09 36.82 -13.91
C ALA A 124 -19.83 36.91 -15.43
N CYS A 125 -20.80 36.54 -16.27
CA CYS A 125 -20.67 36.49 -17.72
C CYS A 125 -19.47 35.69 -18.24
N ILE A 126 -19.05 34.66 -17.50
CA ILE A 126 -17.86 33.85 -17.82
C ILE A 126 -18.28 32.42 -18.14
N ARG A 127 -17.68 31.85 -19.19
CA ARG A 127 -17.70 30.43 -19.51
C ARG A 127 -16.32 29.84 -19.23
N CYS A 128 -16.23 28.77 -18.45
CA CYS A 128 -15.00 28.04 -18.19
C CYS A 128 -15.11 26.60 -18.68
N GLU A 129 -14.14 26.12 -19.45
CA GLU A 129 -14.02 24.72 -19.86
C GLU A 129 -12.83 24.06 -19.15
N CYS A 130 -13.04 22.85 -18.64
CA CYS A 130 -11.97 22.06 -18.04
C CYS A 130 -11.13 21.36 -19.12
N LYS A 131 -9.85 21.70 -19.21
CA LYS A 131 -8.90 21.09 -20.14
C LYS A 131 -8.05 20.02 -19.46
N GLU A 132 -7.46 19.15 -20.26
CA GLU A 132 -6.45 18.19 -19.78
C GLU A 132 -5.34 18.89 -19.00
N GLY A 133 -4.82 18.21 -17.97
CA GLY A 133 -3.85 18.81 -17.05
C GLY A 133 -4.49 19.71 -15.99
N GLY A 134 -5.82 19.72 -15.87
CA GLY A 134 -6.54 20.23 -14.70
C GLY A 134 -6.70 21.74 -14.75
N LYS A 135 -6.55 22.33 -15.94
CA LYS A 135 -6.61 23.77 -16.16
C LYS A 135 -8.00 24.18 -16.62
N LEU A 136 -8.55 25.19 -15.98
CA LEU A 136 -9.74 25.87 -16.48
C LEU A 136 -9.35 26.91 -17.52
N GLN A 137 -9.95 26.82 -18.70
CA GLN A 137 -9.88 27.86 -19.71
C GLN A 137 -11.18 28.66 -19.68
N CYS A 138 -11.11 29.90 -19.23
CA CYS A 138 -12.27 30.77 -19.11
C CYS A 138 -12.28 31.86 -20.19
N SER A 139 -13.47 32.20 -20.68
CA SER A 139 -13.71 33.26 -21.66
C SER A 139 -15.01 33.99 -21.34
N ASP A 140 -15.06 35.27 -21.66
CA ASP A 140 -16.30 36.06 -21.54
C ASP A 140 -17.36 35.57 -22.52
N ILE A 141 -18.63 35.66 -22.10
CA ILE A 141 -19.78 35.29 -22.92
C ILE A 141 -20.21 36.52 -23.73
N PRO A 142 -20.13 36.48 -25.07
CA PRO A 142 -20.55 37.59 -25.90
C PRO A 142 -22.06 37.84 -25.73
N GLY A 143 -22.45 39.10 -25.51
CA GLY A 143 -23.84 39.52 -25.34
C GLY A 143 -24.41 39.32 -23.93
N CYS A 144 -23.57 39.01 -22.94
CA CYS A 144 -23.96 39.01 -21.54
C CYS A 144 -23.96 40.46 -21.00
N ALA A 145 -25.09 40.90 -20.43
CA ALA A 145 -25.39 42.28 -20.05
C ALA A 145 -25.78 42.39 -18.58
#